data_AF-A0A7G8H3S4-F1
#
_entry.id   AF-A0A7G8H3S4-F1
#
_cell.length_a   1.000
_cell.length_b   1.000
_cell.length_c   1.000
_cell.angle_alpha   90.00
_cell.angle_beta   90.00
_cell.angle_gamma   90.00
#
_symmetry.space_group_name_H-M   'P 1'
#
loop_
_entity.id
_entity.type
_entity.pdbx_description
1 polymer ?
#
loop_
_entity_poly.entity_id
_entity_poly.type
_entity_poly.pdbx_seq_one_letter_code
_entity_poly.pdbx_strand_id
1 'polypeptide(L)'
;MGDSEPLQQAKAIAAALEQLADQLRPEVIRAARLDDDGRRDLDRIEYALGTIGKALILTDYSIDEEKDIDKLKAFRESQKGMG
;
A
#
# COMPACT_ATOMS: atom_id res chain seq x y z
N MET A 1 17.00 -6.65 -24.10
CA MET A 1 16.66 -5.33 -23.54
C MET A 1 16.24 -5.59 -22.12
N GLY A 2 17.06 -5.20 -21.14
CA GLY A 2 16.74 -5.39 -19.73
C GLY A 2 15.61 -4.45 -19.35
N ASP A 3 14.61 -4.95 -18.62
CA ASP A 3 13.57 -4.11 -18.03
C ASP A 3 14.22 -2.96 -17.26
N SER A 4 13.69 -1.75 -17.40
CA SER A 4 14.16 -0.60 -16.60
C SER A 4 14.01 -0.91 -15.11
N GLU A 5 14.89 -0.35 -14.27
CA GLU A 5 14.86 -0.56 -12.81
C GLU A 5 13.46 -0.31 -12.19
N PRO A 6 12.68 0.72 -12.59
CA PRO A 6 11.31 0.91 -12.13
C PRO A 6 10.35 -0.21 -12.54
N LEU A 7 10.50 -0.76 -13.75
CA LEU A 7 9.66 -1.87 -14.23
C LEU A 7 9.97 -3.16 -13.48
N GLN A 8 11.24 -3.42 -13.17
CA GLN A 8 11.62 -4.56 -12.33
C GLN A 8 11.09 -4.39 -10.90
N GLN A 9 11.16 -3.17 -10.35
CA GLN A 9 10.61 -2.86 -9.04
C GLN A 9 9.10 -3.07 -8.98
N ALA A 10 8.35 -2.63 -10.01
CA ALA A 10 6.91 -2.86 -10.10
C ALA A 10 6.56 -4.35 -10.12
N LYS A 11 7.30 -5.16 -10.90
CA LYS A 11 7.13 -6.62 -10.94
C LYS A 11 7.39 -7.29 -9.58
N ALA A 12 8.46 -6.87 -8.89
CA ALA A 12 8.79 -7.40 -7.57
C ALA A 12 7.72 -7.04 -6.52
N ILE A 13 7.22 -5.80 -6.55
CA ILE A 13 6.13 -5.35 -5.67
C ILE A 13 4.86 -6.17 -5.93
N ALA A 14 4.48 -6.37 -7.20
CA ALA A 14 3.30 -7.15 -7.55
C ALA A 14 3.38 -8.59 -7.00
N ALA A 15 4.50 -9.27 -7.23
CA ALA A 15 4.70 -10.64 -6.73
C ALA A 15 4.65 -10.71 -5.19
N ALA A 16 5.22 -9.73 -4.49
CA ALA A 16 5.17 -9.68 -3.03
C ALA A 16 3.74 -9.46 -2.51
N LEU A 17 2.96 -8.57 -3.14
CA LEU A 17 1.57 -8.30 -2.75
C LEU A 17 0.67 -9.52 -2.98
N GLU A 18 0.83 -10.25 -4.09
CA GLU A 18 0.11 -11.49 -4.36
C GLU A 18 0.39 -12.54 -3.27
N GLN A 19 1.67 -12.76 -2.95
CA GLN A 19 2.05 -13.68 -1.87
C GLN A 19 1.50 -13.28 -0.51
N LEU A 20 1.47 -11.99 -0.19
CA LEU A 20 0.92 -11.48 1.06
C LEU A 20 -0.61 -11.63 1.11
N ALA A 21 -1.29 -11.39 -0.02
CA ALA A 21 -2.73 -11.56 -0.13
C ALA A 21 -3.17 -13.01 0.12
N ASP A 22 -2.41 -13.98 -0.40
CA ASP A 22 -2.64 -15.40 -0.14
C ASP A 22 -2.44 -15.80 1.34
N GLN A 23 -1.57 -15.07 2.06
CA GLN A 23 -1.22 -15.36 3.45
C GLN A 23 -2.14 -14.69 4.46
N LEU A 24 -2.73 -13.53 4.15
CA LEU A 24 -3.62 -12.77 5.03
C LEU A 24 -5.04 -13.37 5.04
N ARG A 25 -5.14 -14.61 5.51
CA ARG A 25 -6.38 -15.39 5.55
C ARG A 25 -7.33 -14.93 6.68
N PRO A 26 -8.64 -15.22 6.62
CA PRO A 26 -9.61 -14.81 7.64
C PRO A 26 -9.23 -15.23 9.07
N GLU A 27 -8.62 -16.38 9.27
CA GLU A 27 -8.13 -16.86 10.57
C GLU A 27 -7.00 -15.99 11.14
N VAL A 28 -6.10 -15.50 10.29
CA VAL A 28 -5.01 -14.59 10.69
C VAL A 28 -5.60 -13.25 11.12
N ILE A 29 -6.52 -12.71 10.33
CA ILE A 29 -7.21 -11.45 10.63
C ILE A 29 -8.00 -11.56 11.95
N ARG A 30 -8.75 -12.66 12.13
CA ARG A 30 -9.51 -12.88 13.37
C ARG A 30 -8.61 -13.00 14.59
N ALA A 31 -7.49 -13.72 14.48
CA ALA A 31 -6.51 -13.83 15.56
C ALA A 31 -5.94 -12.45 15.92
N ALA A 32 -5.53 -11.67 14.93
CA ALA A 32 -5.01 -10.32 15.15
C ALA A 32 -6.05 -9.37 15.78
N ARG A 33 -7.34 -9.50 15.45
CA ARG A 33 -8.42 -8.70 16.08
C ARG A 33 -8.65 -9.00 17.56
N LEU A 34 -8.21 -10.15 18.06
CA LEU A 34 -8.37 -10.51 19.48
C LEU A 34 -7.25 -9.92 20.36
N ASP A 35 -6.21 -9.36 19.75
CA ASP A 35 -5.04 -8.80 20.42
C ASP A 35 -4.91 -7.30 20.13
N ASP A 36 -4.51 -6.50 21.12
CA ASP A 36 -4.42 -5.04 20.98
C ASP A 36 -3.29 -4.60 20.03
N ASP A 37 -2.16 -5.31 20.05
CA ASP A 37 -1.07 -5.05 19.10
C ASP A 37 -1.41 -5.60 17.72
N GLY A 38 -2.08 -6.75 17.65
CA GLY A 38 -2.63 -7.30 16.42
C GLY A 38 -3.61 -6.35 15.72
N ARG A 39 -4.47 -5.64 16.46
CA ARG A 39 -5.33 -4.59 15.89
C ARG A 39 -4.54 -3.44 15.28
N ARG A 40 -3.50 -2.96 15.99
CA ARG A 40 -2.61 -1.91 15.46
C ARG A 40 -1.89 -2.35 14.19
N ASP A 41 -1.51 -3.62 14.12
CA ASP A 41 -0.89 -4.19 12.93
C ASP A 41 -1.89 -4.30 11.77
N LEU A 42 -3.15 -4.64 12.03
CA LEU A 42 -4.20 -4.58 11.00
C LEU A 42 -4.43 -3.15 10.50
N ASP A 43 -4.43 -2.15 11.38
CA ASP A 43 -4.56 -0.74 10.99
C ASP A 43 -3.39 -0.30 10.08
N ARG A 44 -2.17 -0.75 10.39
CA ARG A 44 -0.97 -0.50 9.55
C ARG A 44 -1.09 -1.16 8.18
N ILE A 45 -1.61 -2.39 8.11
CA ILE A 45 -1.87 -3.09 6.85
C ILE A 45 -2.89 -2.32 6.02
N GLU A 46 -4.01 -1.89 6.63
CA GLU A 46 -5.04 -1.11 5.95
C GLU A 46 -4.48 0.21 5.40
N TYR A 47 -3.70 0.93 6.20
CA TYR A 47 -3.01 2.14 5.76
C TYR A 47 -2.09 1.91 4.55
N ALA A 48 -1.29 0.84 4.57
CA ALA A 48 -0.39 0.50 3.48
C ALA A 48 -1.15 0.18 2.19
N LEU A 49 -2.18 -0.65 2.27
CA LEU A 49 -3.03 -1.02 1.13
C LEU A 49 -3.76 0.20 0.56
N GLY A 50 -4.32 1.06 1.41
CA GLY A 50 -4.97 2.30 0.99
C GLY A 50 -4.01 3.26 0.28
N THR A 51 -2.78 3.38 0.78
CA THR A 51 -1.74 4.22 0.16
C THR A 51 -1.33 3.69 -1.22
N ILE A 52 -1.16 2.38 -1.37
CA ILE A 52 -0.85 1.75 -2.66
C ILE A 52 -2.00 1.96 -3.64
N GLY A 53 -3.24 1.70 -3.22
CA GLY A 53 -4.42 1.89 -4.07
C GLY A 53 -4.55 3.33 -4.58
N LYS A 54 -4.32 4.33 -3.71
CA LYS A 54 -4.34 5.75 -4.13
C LYS A 54 -3.21 6.10 -5.07
N ALA A 55 -2.00 5.57 -4.85
CA ALA A 55 -0.88 5.80 -5.76
C ALA A 55 -1.20 5.29 -7.17
N LEU A 56 -1.71 4.06 -7.28
CA LEU A 56 -2.10 3.47 -8.57
C LEU A 56 -3.16 4.30 -9.30
N ILE A 57 -4.19 4.74 -8.58
CA ILE A 57 -5.25 5.60 -9.13
C ILE A 57 -4.66 6.91 -9.66
N LEU A 58 -3.88 7.62 -8.84
CA LEU A 58 -3.34 8.93 -9.21
C LEU A 58 -2.44 8.85 -10.45
N THR A 59 -1.61 7.80 -10.54
CA THR A 59 -0.69 7.61 -11.67
C THR A 59 -1.35 7.14 -12.97
N ASP A 60 -2.57 6.58 -12.90
CA ASP A 60 -3.34 6.15 -14.08
C ASP A 60 -4.06 7.32 -14.75
N TYR A 61 -4.48 8.33 -13.97
CA TYR A 61 -4.97 9.60 -14.50
C TYR A 61 -3.77 10.48 -14.82
N SER A 62 -3.34 10.49 -16.09
CA SER A 62 -2.26 11.32 -16.66
C SER A 62 -2.39 12.83 -16.33
N ILE A 63 -2.08 13.23 -15.10
CA ILE A 63 -2.09 14.61 -14.61
C ILE A 63 -0.73 14.86 -14.00
N ASP A 64 0.25 15.08 -14.88
CA ASP A 64 1.51 15.78 -14.55
C ASP A 64 2.31 15.12 -13.41
N GLU A 65 3.33 14.32 -13.73
CA GLU A 65 4.09 13.46 -12.80
C GLU A 65 4.53 14.17 -11.50
N GLU A 66 4.84 15.47 -11.53
CA GLU A 66 5.18 16.25 -10.33
C GLU A 66 4.00 16.38 -9.34
N LYS A 67 2.78 16.52 -9.84
CA LYS A 67 1.58 16.68 -9.01
C LYS A 67 1.16 15.37 -8.35
N ASP A 68 1.50 14.23 -8.92
CA ASP A 68 1.17 12.93 -8.34
C ASP A 68 1.98 12.64 -7.09
N ILE A 69 3.28 12.98 -7.11
CA ILE A 69 4.15 12.87 -5.95
C ILE A 69 3.67 13.77 -4.81
N ASP A 70 3.26 15.01 -5.11
CA ASP A 70 2.79 15.95 -4.09
C ASP A 70 1.43 15.55 -3.50
N LYS A 71 0.49 15.06 -4.33
CA LYS A 71 -0.78 14.49 -3.83
C LYS A 71 -0.56 13.25 -2.97
N LEU A 72 0.39 12.38 -3.36
CA LEU A 72 0.71 11.18 -2.60
C LEU A 72 1.37 11.52 -1.26
N LYS A 73 2.27 12.51 -1.23
CA LYS A 73 2.84 13.06 0.02
C LYS A 73 1.75 13.65 0.92
N ALA A 74 0.90 14.52 0.38
CA ALA A 74 -0.19 15.14 1.14
C ALA A 74 -1.17 14.09 1.70
N PHE A 75 -1.49 13.05 0.94
CA PHE A 75 -2.29 11.94 1.45
C PHE A 75 -1.58 11.23 2.61
N ARG A 76 -0.30 10.85 2.44
CA ARG A 76 0.48 10.19 3.51
C ARG A 76 0.55 11.03 4.78
N GLU A 77 0.67 12.36 4.66
CA GLU A 77 0.69 13.29 5.79
C GLU A 77 -0.68 13.40 6.48
N SER A 78 -1.78 13.50 5.71
CA SER A 78 -3.14 13.55 6.27
C SER A 78 -3.49 12.32 7.10
N GLN A 79 -2.96 11.16 6.73
CA GLN A 79 -3.18 9.91 7.46
C GLN A 79 -2.32 9.79 8.71
N LYS A 80 -1.11 10.38 8.71
CA LYS A 80 -0.25 10.45 9.91
C LYS A 80 -0.82 11.34 11.01
N GLY A 81 -1.66 12.33 10.64
CA GLY A 81 -2.35 13.20 11.59
C GLY A 81 -3.62 12.63 12.22
N MET A 82 -4.03 11.40 11.85
CA MET A 82 -5.20 10.71 12.40
C MET A 82 -4.84 9.62 13.43
N GLY A 83 -3.59 9.59 13.90
CA GLY A 83 -3.10 8.69 14.96
C GLY A 83 -3.05 9.36 16.33
#